data_AF-A0A914UNH8-F1
#
_entry.id   AF-A0A914UNH8-F1
#
_cell.length_a   1.000
_cell.length_b   1.000
_cell.length_c   1.000
_cell.angle_alpha   90.00
_cell.angle_beta   90.00
_cell.angle_gamma   90.00
#
_symmetry.space_group_name_H-M   'P 1'
#
loop_
_entity.id
_entity.type
_entity.pdbx_description
1 polymer ?
#
loop_
_entity_poly.entity_id
_entity_poly.type
_entity_poly.pdbx_seq_one_letter_code
_entity_poly.pdbx_strand_id
1 'polypeptide(L)'
;MSSSPHFLAIAVLLLLTPACSLSDFSDELFIQLLTRQHNIVRSGMHNVAPLTLNSTISTRAQRWSDELNRLPRSGMCIFHSGQGGENIYYHWSTQTVSEQWLAEKAVVAFYEEIKQYNYNLPGFKISTAHFTQMVWMATTQMGVGISRRRVKINHSGCGLKQRYDANLYFVVVQYEPHGNIIFQDNFKKNVTKPLRSVDEFLKKFTS
;
A
#
# COMPACT_ATOMS: atom_id res chain seq x y z
N MET A 1 26.45 -76.79 15.90
CA MET A 1 26.71 -75.46 16.50
C MET A 1 27.18 -74.52 15.41
N SER A 2 26.31 -73.66 14.88
CA SER A 2 26.71 -72.45 14.15
C SER A 2 25.50 -71.54 14.04
N SER A 3 25.51 -70.47 14.82
CA SER A 3 24.49 -69.41 14.89
C SER A 3 24.81 -68.32 13.88
N SER A 4 23.88 -68.02 12.98
CA SER A 4 23.97 -66.87 12.06
C SER A 4 23.62 -65.57 12.80
N PRO A 5 24.28 -64.43 12.51
CA PRO A 5 23.99 -63.17 13.16
C PRO A 5 22.83 -62.44 12.47
N HIS A 6 21.91 -61.89 13.27
CA HIS A 6 20.90 -60.96 12.81
C HIS A 6 21.53 -59.58 12.58
N PHE A 7 21.45 -59.06 11.34
CA PHE A 7 21.76 -57.66 11.06
C PHE A 7 20.54 -56.80 11.38
N LEU A 8 20.68 -55.93 12.37
CA LEU A 8 19.71 -54.91 12.74
C LEU A 8 19.81 -53.76 11.72
N ALA A 9 18.80 -53.58 10.88
CA ALA A 9 18.70 -52.41 10.01
C ALA A 9 18.21 -51.20 10.82
N ILE A 10 19.13 -50.28 11.16
CA ILE A 10 18.78 -48.99 11.75
C ILE A 10 18.29 -48.08 10.62
N ALA A 11 16.97 -47.88 10.54
CA ALA A 11 16.39 -46.85 9.69
C ALA A 11 16.65 -45.47 10.32
N VAL A 12 17.64 -44.74 9.78
CA VAL A 12 17.85 -43.33 10.11
C VAL A 12 16.74 -42.52 9.43
N LEU A 13 15.70 -42.20 10.19
CA LEU A 13 14.65 -41.28 9.75
C LEU A 13 15.24 -39.85 9.77
N LEU A 14 15.80 -39.43 8.64
CA LEU A 14 16.14 -38.03 8.38
C LEU A 14 14.83 -37.22 8.41
N LEU A 15 14.55 -36.56 9.54
CA LEU A 15 13.55 -35.51 9.60
C LEU A 15 14.01 -34.40 8.66
N LEU A 16 13.42 -34.37 7.46
CA LEU A 16 13.48 -33.23 6.56
C LEU A 16 12.91 -32.03 7.32
N THR A 17 13.81 -31.19 7.86
CA THR A 17 13.42 -29.85 8.26
C THR A 17 12.87 -29.17 7.01
N PRO A 18 11.66 -28.59 7.04
CA PRO A 18 11.24 -27.76 5.91
C PRO A 18 12.27 -26.65 5.81
N ALA A 19 12.95 -26.60 4.67
CA ALA A 19 13.75 -25.45 4.30
C ALA A 19 12.89 -24.22 4.57
N CYS A 20 13.40 -23.30 5.41
CA CYS A 20 12.76 -22.02 5.67
C CYS A 20 12.47 -21.39 4.30
N SER A 21 11.22 -21.44 3.85
CA SER A 21 10.82 -20.71 2.65
C SER A 21 10.97 -19.25 3.02
N LEU A 22 11.89 -18.54 2.36
CA LEU A 22 11.81 -17.09 2.27
C LEU A 22 10.35 -16.79 1.88
N SER A 23 9.57 -16.22 2.79
CA SER A 23 8.15 -15.99 2.52
C SER A 23 8.04 -15.04 1.33
N ASP A 24 7.38 -15.48 0.28
CA ASP A 24 6.91 -14.60 -0.78
C ASP A 24 6.08 -13.47 -0.17
N PHE A 25 6.14 -12.27 -0.77
CA PHE A 25 5.31 -11.16 -0.32
C PHE A 25 3.84 -11.57 -0.36
N SER A 26 3.15 -11.43 0.78
CA SER A 26 1.74 -11.76 0.99
C SER A 26 0.86 -10.53 0.76
N ASP A 27 0.00 -10.60 -0.26
CA ASP A 27 -0.98 -9.53 -0.51
C ASP A 27 -1.95 -9.38 0.65
N GLU A 28 -2.35 -10.48 1.28
CA GLU A 28 -3.24 -10.44 2.44
C GLU A 28 -2.61 -9.67 3.61
N LEU A 29 -1.36 -9.98 3.95
CA LEU A 29 -0.64 -9.28 5.02
C LEU A 29 -0.47 -7.79 4.67
N PHE A 30 -0.07 -7.48 3.43
CA PHE A 30 0.03 -6.10 2.96
C PHE A 30 -1.29 -5.34 3.10
N ILE A 31 -2.42 -5.93 2.67
CA ILE A 31 -3.75 -5.31 2.75
C ILE A 31 -4.14 -5.03 4.21
N GLN A 32 -3.90 -5.99 5.12
CA GLN A 32 -4.15 -5.81 6.55
C GLN A 32 -3.32 -4.67 7.13
N LEU A 33 -2.02 -4.62 6.82
CA LEU A 33 -1.11 -3.58 7.29
C LEU A 33 -1.46 -2.19 6.73
N LEU A 34 -1.77 -2.09 5.44
CA LEU A 34 -2.17 -0.84 4.80
C LEU A 34 -3.46 -0.29 5.43
N THR A 35 -4.45 -1.16 5.66
CA THR A 35 -5.72 -0.80 6.32
C THR A 35 -5.48 -0.34 7.75
N ARG A 36 -4.63 -1.04 8.50
CA ARG A 36 -4.24 -0.64 9.86
C ARG A 36 -3.60 0.75 9.86
N GLN A 37 -2.67 1.02 8.95
CA GLN A 37 -1.99 2.32 8.87
C GLN A 37 -2.94 3.47 8.48
N HIS A 38 -3.89 3.23 7.55
CA HIS A 38 -4.96 4.18 7.26
C HIS A 38 -5.76 4.53 8.53
N ASN A 39 -6.12 3.52 9.33
CA ASN A 39 -6.91 3.73 10.53
C ASN A 39 -6.12 4.39 11.68
N ILE A 40 -4.80 4.18 11.75
CA ILE A 40 -3.92 4.93 12.66
C ILE A 40 -3.94 6.42 12.31
N VAL A 41 -3.87 6.77 11.03
CA VAL A 41 -3.99 8.17 10.58
C VAL A 41 -5.39 8.71 10.89
N ARG A 42 -6.45 8.03 10.44
CA ARG A 42 -7.84 8.52 10.62
C ARG A 42 -8.21 8.72 12.08
N SER A 43 -8.12 7.67 12.89
CA SER A 43 -8.56 7.75 14.29
C SER A 43 -7.54 8.46 15.16
N GLY A 44 -6.24 8.19 14.95
CA GLY A 44 -5.18 8.72 15.80
C GLY A 44 -4.74 10.14 15.47
N MET A 45 -4.85 10.59 14.22
CA MET A 45 -4.47 11.96 13.84
C MET A 45 -5.68 12.86 13.64
N HIS A 46 -6.83 12.34 13.21
CA HIS A 46 -7.96 13.18 12.78
C HIS A 46 -9.24 13.01 13.60
N ASN A 47 -9.25 12.10 14.59
CA ASN A 47 -10.47 11.68 15.31
C ASN A 47 -11.60 11.22 14.37
N VAL A 48 -11.23 10.59 13.26
CA VAL A 48 -12.17 10.09 12.25
C VAL A 48 -12.32 8.58 12.42
N ALA A 49 -13.55 8.08 12.26
CA ALA A 49 -13.87 6.66 12.39
C ALA A 49 -12.99 5.78 11.47
N PRO A 50 -12.55 4.61 11.95
CA PRO A 50 -11.77 3.69 11.14
C PRO A 50 -12.60 3.15 9.96
N LEU A 51 -11.92 2.85 8.85
CA LEU A 51 -12.51 2.21 7.69
C LEU A 51 -12.54 0.69 7.87
N THR A 52 -13.57 0.07 7.31
CA THR A 52 -13.66 -1.39 7.18
C THR A 52 -13.31 -1.83 5.76
N LEU A 53 -12.61 -2.96 5.64
CA LEU A 53 -12.36 -3.56 4.33
C LEU A 53 -13.65 -4.15 3.76
N ASN A 54 -13.91 -3.88 2.49
CA ASN A 54 -15.01 -4.43 1.73
C ASN A 54 -14.47 -5.24 0.53
N SER A 55 -14.84 -6.52 0.44
CA SER A 55 -14.32 -7.43 -0.59
C SER A 55 -14.72 -7.04 -2.02
N THR A 56 -15.91 -6.47 -2.20
CA THR A 56 -16.36 -5.96 -3.51
C THR A 56 -15.51 -4.78 -3.94
N ILE A 57 -15.25 -3.82 -3.04
CA ILE A 57 -14.38 -2.68 -3.33
C ILE A 57 -12.94 -3.15 -3.58
N SER A 58 -12.42 -4.10 -2.79
CA SER A 58 -11.08 -4.66 -3.00
C SER A 58 -10.94 -5.38 -4.34
N THR A 59 -11.99 -6.07 -4.79
CA THR A 59 -11.99 -6.70 -6.12
C THR A 59 -11.88 -5.66 -7.23
N ARG A 60 -12.57 -4.52 -7.11
CA ARG A 60 -12.46 -3.41 -8.09
C ARG A 60 -11.08 -2.75 -8.04
N ALA A 61 -10.58 -2.47 -6.84
CA ALA A 61 -9.24 -1.92 -6.64
C ALA A 61 -8.15 -2.85 -7.20
N GLN A 62 -8.25 -4.17 -6.99
CA GLN A 62 -7.32 -5.17 -7.52
C GLN A 62 -7.31 -5.19 -9.05
N ARG A 63 -8.48 -5.19 -9.68
CA ARG A 63 -8.57 -5.10 -11.15
C ARG A 63 -7.87 -3.84 -11.66
N TRP A 64 -7.99 -2.73 -10.94
CA TRP A 64 -7.33 -1.48 -11.33
C TRP A 64 -5.82 -1.51 -11.11
N SER A 65 -5.34 -2.05 -9.99
CA SER A 65 -3.91 -2.22 -9.79
C SER A 65 -3.30 -3.11 -10.87
N ASP A 66 -3.99 -4.19 -11.26
CA ASP A 66 -3.54 -5.06 -12.35
C ASP A 66 -3.47 -4.32 -13.69
N GLU A 67 -4.46 -3.48 -14.00
CA GLU A 67 -4.51 -2.72 -15.25
C GLU A 67 -3.39 -1.68 -15.34
N LEU A 68 -3.18 -0.90 -14.28
CA LEU A 68 -2.04 0.02 -14.19
C LEU A 68 -0.71 -0.73 -14.33
N ASN A 69 -0.66 -1.96 -13.81
CA ASN A 69 0.51 -2.82 -13.89
C ASN A 69 0.63 -3.59 -15.22
N ARG A 70 -0.21 -3.32 -16.22
CA ARG A 70 0.02 -3.75 -17.60
C ARG A 70 0.58 -2.63 -18.47
N LEU A 71 0.45 -1.37 -18.04
CA LEU A 71 0.89 -0.22 -18.82
C LEU A 71 2.40 -0.23 -19.08
N PRO A 72 2.86 0.11 -20.29
CA PRO A 72 4.28 0.22 -20.59
C PRO A 72 4.92 1.32 -19.74
N ARG A 73 6.17 1.10 -19.29
CA ARG A 73 6.87 2.06 -18.42
C ARG A 73 7.25 3.35 -19.15
N SER A 74 7.52 3.26 -20.45
CA SER A 74 7.80 4.42 -21.29
C SER A 74 6.53 5.24 -21.47
N GLY A 75 6.45 6.41 -20.84
CA GLY A 75 5.25 7.25 -20.89
C GLY A 75 4.13 6.79 -19.96
N MET A 76 4.48 6.17 -18.82
CA MET A 76 3.51 5.71 -17.82
C MET A 76 2.67 6.88 -17.29
N CYS A 77 1.50 7.08 -17.87
CA CYS A 77 0.46 7.96 -17.35
C CYS A 77 -0.38 7.15 -16.37
N ILE A 78 -0.28 7.47 -15.08
CA ILE A 78 -1.17 6.92 -14.06
C ILE A 78 -2.48 7.70 -14.13
N PHE A 79 -3.60 7.00 -14.18
CA PHE A 79 -4.93 7.59 -14.24
C PHE A 79 -5.90 6.85 -13.34
N HIS A 80 -6.97 7.54 -12.99
CA HIS A 80 -7.99 7.02 -12.09
C HIS A 80 -8.99 6.11 -12.80
N SER A 81 -9.52 5.12 -12.09
CA SER A 81 -10.53 4.18 -12.62
C SER A 81 -11.88 4.84 -12.94
N GLY A 82 -12.13 6.02 -12.36
CA GLY A 82 -13.42 6.69 -12.41
C GLY A 82 -14.49 6.05 -11.51
N GLN A 83 -14.13 5.10 -10.64
CA GLN A 83 -15.08 4.41 -9.77
C GLN A 83 -14.85 4.66 -8.28
N GLY A 84 -15.73 5.46 -7.68
CA GLY A 84 -15.65 5.79 -6.25
C GLY A 84 -14.49 6.74 -5.93
N GLY A 85 -14.13 6.83 -4.66
CA GLY A 85 -12.94 7.57 -4.24
C GLY A 85 -11.71 6.71 -4.48
N GLU A 86 -10.57 7.29 -4.85
CA GLU A 86 -9.40 6.49 -5.20
C GLU A 86 -8.07 7.20 -4.90
N ASN A 87 -7.16 6.46 -4.26
CA ASN A 87 -5.75 6.83 -4.13
C ASN A 87 -4.89 5.78 -4.82
N ILE A 88 -3.87 6.23 -5.56
CA ILE A 88 -2.95 5.35 -6.28
C ILE A 88 -1.52 5.67 -5.84
N TYR A 89 -0.80 4.63 -5.42
CA TYR A 89 0.63 4.70 -5.13
C TYR A 89 1.37 3.68 -5.98
N TYR A 90 2.58 4.02 -6.42
CA TYR A 90 3.45 3.07 -7.10
C TYR A 90 4.86 3.20 -6.56
N HIS A 91 5.59 2.08 -6.59
CA HIS A 91 6.96 2.03 -6.13
C HIS A 91 7.74 1.01 -6.94
N TRP A 92 9.03 1.26 -7.17
CA TRP A 92 9.92 0.24 -7.68
C TRP A 92 11.16 0.11 -6.80
N SER A 93 11.68 -1.10 -6.68
CA SER A 93 12.91 -1.36 -5.94
C SER A 93 13.71 -2.48 -6.59
N THR A 94 15.03 -2.32 -6.63
CA THR A 94 15.98 -3.40 -6.96
C THR A 94 16.19 -4.36 -5.79
N GLN A 95 15.75 -3.97 -4.59
CA GLN A 95 15.82 -4.76 -3.36
C GLN A 95 14.47 -5.40 -3.05
N THR A 96 14.50 -6.43 -2.20
CA THR A 96 13.27 -6.98 -1.62
C THR A 96 12.60 -5.92 -0.75
N VAL A 97 11.28 -5.80 -0.87
CA VAL A 97 10.44 -4.90 -0.09
C VAL A 97 9.52 -5.74 0.77
N SER A 98 9.45 -5.44 2.07
CA SER A 98 8.47 -6.05 2.96
C SER A 98 7.09 -5.39 2.84
N GLU A 99 6.05 -6.13 3.20
CA GLU A 99 4.66 -5.69 3.23
C GLU A 99 4.49 -4.47 4.13
N GLN A 100 5.07 -4.52 5.33
CA GLN A 100 5.03 -3.42 6.29
C GLN A 100 5.63 -2.14 5.68
N TRP A 101 6.82 -2.25 5.11
CA TRP A 101 7.52 -1.09 4.56
C TRP A 101 6.72 -0.48 3.41
N LEU A 102 6.18 -1.30 2.50
CA LEU A 102 5.38 -0.79 1.38
C LEU A 102 4.10 -0.12 1.85
N ALA A 103 3.41 -0.71 2.83
CA ALA A 103 2.19 -0.17 3.40
C ALA A 103 2.43 1.20 4.06
N GLU A 104 3.52 1.32 4.83
CA GLU A 104 3.94 2.57 5.45
C GLU A 104 4.28 3.64 4.42
N LYS A 105 5.06 3.31 3.37
CA LYS A 105 5.41 4.28 2.33
C LYS A 105 4.20 4.76 1.53
N ALA A 106 3.25 3.87 1.23
CA ALA A 106 2.01 4.26 0.56
C ALA A 106 1.19 5.24 1.43
N VAL A 107 1.01 4.94 2.71
CA VAL A 107 0.25 5.82 3.62
C VAL A 107 0.95 7.15 3.84
N VAL A 108 2.28 7.16 4.03
CA VAL A 108 3.06 8.39 4.14
C VAL A 108 2.92 9.24 2.87
N ALA A 109 3.06 8.65 1.69
CA ALA A 109 2.93 9.37 0.42
C ALA A 109 1.56 10.06 0.28
N PHE A 110 0.48 9.40 0.68
CA PHE A 110 -0.85 10.00 0.68
C PHE A 110 -1.02 11.06 1.78
N TYR A 111 -0.51 10.80 2.98
CA TYR A 111 -0.77 11.64 4.14
C TYR A 111 0.09 12.91 4.18
N GLU A 112 1.31 12.88 3.66
CA GLU A 112 2.24 14.03 3.63
C GLU A 112 1.66 15.26 2.92
N GLU A 113 0.72 15.06 2.00
CA GLU A 113 -0.02 16.12 1.35
C GLU A 113 -0.78 17.05 2.31
N ILE A 114 -1.07 16.61 3.55
CA ILE A 114 -1.63 17.46 4.62
C ILE A 114 -0.82 18.75 4.82
N LYS A 115 0.51 18.70 4.60
CA LYS A 115 1.41 19.86 4.73
C LYS A 115 1.09 20.98 3.74
N GLN A 116 0.38 20.67 2.66
CA GLN A 116 -0.05 21.62 1.63
C GLN A 116 -1.53 22.03 1.79
N TYR A 117 -2.28 21.38 2.67
CA TYR A 117 -3.70 21.63 2.83
C TYR A 117 -3.98 22.87 3.68
N ASN A 118 -4.71 23.83 3.11
CA ASN A 118 -5.09 25.06 3.81
C ASN A 118 -6.50 24.92 4.40
N TYR A 119 -6.58 24.67 5.71
CA TYR A 119 -7.84 24.58 6.44
C TYR A 119 -8.67 25.88 6.46
N ASN A 120 -8.04 27.04 6.26
CA ASN A 120 -8.75 28.33 6.18
C ASN A 120 -9.34 28.56 4.78
N LEU A 121 -8.87 27.83 3.77
CA LEU A 121 -9.41 27.84 2.41
C LEU A 121 -9.66 26.38 1.95
N PRO A 122 -10.61 25.69 2.58
CA PRO A 122 -10.86 24.28 2.32
C PRO A 122 -11.43 24.10 0.91
N GLY A 123 -11.13 22.96 0.30
CA GLY A 123 -11.55 22.66 -1.06
C GLY A 123 -10.67 21.64 -1.74
N PHE A 124 -11.06 21.25 -2.94
CA PHE A 124 -10.30 20.31 -3.76
C PHE A 124 -9.05 20.97 -4.33
N LYS A 125 -7.91 20.32 -4.15
CA LYS A 125 -6.67 20.58 -4.88
C LYS A 125 -6.04 19.24 -5.23
N ILE A 126 -5.50 19.13 -6.44
CA ILE A 126 -4.82 17.91 -6.89
C ILE A 126 -3.68 17.55 -5.95
N SER A 127 -2.94 18.53 -5.44
CA SER A 127 -1.80 18.32 -4.53
C SER A 127 -2.17 17.90 -3.10
N THR A 128 -3.46 17.83 -2.78
CA THR A 128 -3.96 17.39 -1.48
C THR A 128 -5.05 16.33 -1.56
N ALA A 129 -5.32 15.82 -2.76
CA ALA A 129 -6.46 14.97 -3.03
C ALA A 129 -6.34 13.59 -2.36
N HIS A 130 -5.13 13.05 -2.25
CA HIS A 130 -4.92 11.76 -1.59
C HIS A 130 -5.14 11.89 -0.08
N PHE A 131 -4.58 12.94 0.52
CA PHE A 131 -4.78 13.24 1.93
C PHE A 131 -6.27 13.40 2.25
N THR A 132 -6.97 14.29 1.53
CA THR A 132 -8.37 14.58 1.84
C THR A 132 -9.28 13.38 1.65
N GLN A 133 -9.01 12.52 0.66
CA GLN A 133 -9.73 11.26 0.50
C GLN A 133 -9.47 10.29 1.66
N MET A 134 -8.21 10.13 2.07
CA MET A 134 -7.82 9.20 3.15
C MET A 134 -8.53 9.53 4.46
N VAL A 135 -8.64 10.81 4.81
CA VAL A 135 -9.24 11.26 6.09
C VAL A 135 -10.71 11.67 5.98
N TRP A 136 -11.34 11.44 4.83
CA TRP A 136 -12.72 11.87 4.58
C TRP A 136 -13.69 11.25 5.60
N MET A 137 -14.34 12.09 6.40
CA MET A 137 -15.16 11.65 7.53
C MET A 137 -16.33 10.74 7.13
N ALA A 138 -17.05 11.08 6.05
CA ALA A 138 -18.21 10.31 5.59
C ALA A 138 -17.85 8.98 4.90
N THR A 139 -16.60 8.76 4.52
CA THR A 139 -16.14 7.48 3.97
C THR A 139 -16.08 6.45 5.10
N THR A 140 -16.69 5.29 4.89
CA THR A 140 -16.81 4.23 5.92
C THR A 140 -16.13 2.92 5.51
N GLN A 141 -16.00 2.68 4.21
CA GLN A 141 -15.44 1.45 3.66
C GLN A 141 -14.27 1.76 2.73
N MET A 142 -13.33 0.83 2.69
CA MET A 142 -12.24 0.83 1.71
C MET A 142 -12.07 -0.54 1.07
N GLY A 143 -11.45 -0.54 -0.10
CA GLY A 143 -10.91 -1.74 -0.73
C GLY A 143 -9.51 -1.48 -1.22
N VAL A 144 -8.68 -2.52 -1.21
CA VAL A 144 -7.26 -2.43 -1.56
C VAL A 144 -6.96 -3.42 -2.67
N GLY A 145 -6.25 -2.95 -3.69
CA GLY A 145 -5.64 -3.75 -4.73
C GLY A 145 -4.14 -3.54 -4.72
N ILE A 146 -3.38 -4.63 -4.89
CA ILE A 146 -1.94 -4.57 -5.09
C ILE A 146 -1.54 -5.50 -6.21
N SER A 147 -0.72 -5.01 -7.13
CA SER A 147 -0.17 -5.80 -8.21
C SER A 147 1.34 -5.59 -8.28
N ARG A 148 2.05 -6.63 -8.73
CA ARG A 148 3.51 -6.69 -8.67
C ARG A 148 4.04 -7.32 -9.96
N ARG A 149 5.03 -6.70 -10.61
CA ARG A 149 5.71 -7.29 -11.77
C ARG A 149 7.20 -6.98 -11.80
N ARG A 150 7.98 -7.86 -12.44
CA ARG A 150 9.39 -7.61 -12.72
C ARG A 150 9.52 -6.61 -13.87
N VAL A 151 10.39 -5.62 -13.69
CA VAL A 151 10.71 -4.62 -14.71
C VAL A 151 12.22 -4.39 -14.78
N LYS A 152 12.67 -3.90 -15.94
CA LYS A 152 14.04 -3.40 -16.12
C LYS A 152 14.04 -1.89 -15.98
N ILE A 153 14.71 -1.34 -14.98
CA ILE A 153 14.80 0.11 -14.74
C ILE A 153 16.18 0.65 -15.13
N ASN A 154 16.21 1.89 -15.62
CA ASN A 154 17.47 2.61 -15.81
C ASN A 154 17.94 3.15 -14.46
N HIS A 155 19.24 3.29 -14.27
CA HIS A 155 19.75 4.03 -13.12
C HIS A 155 19.48 5.54 -13.32
N SER A 156 18.49 6.06 -12.60
CA SER A 156 18.12 7.47 -12.64
C SER A 156 19.35 8.35 -12.37
N GLY A 157 19.68 9.27 -13.27
CA GLY A 157 20.69 10.30 -13.05
C GLY A 157 22.15 9.93 -13.35
N CYS A 158 22.50 8.68 -13.70
CA CYS A 158 23.91 8.31 -13.95
C CYS A 158 24.28 8.08 -15.42
N GLY A 159 23.36 8.29 -16.38
CA GLY A 159 23.64 8.15 -17.82
C GLY A 159 24.04 6.74 -18.26
N LEU A 160 24.04 5.76 -17.35
CA LEU A 160 24.36 4.38 -17.64
C LEU A 160 23.27 3.76 -18.52
N LYS A 161 23.68 3.13 -19.63
CA LYS A 161 22.78 2.34 -20.49
C LYS A 161 22.36 1.02 -19.84
N GLN A 162 23.00 0.65 -18.73
CA GLN A 162 22.70 -0.57 -17.98
C GLN A 162 21.31 -0.48 -17.34
N ARG A 163 20.54 -1.56 -17.48
CA ARG A 163 19.23 -1.71 -16.86
C ARG A 163 19.30 -2.76 -15.76
N TYR A 164 18.63 -2.49 -14.66
CA TYR A 164 18.61 -3.33 -13.46
C TYR A 164 17.25 -3.99 -13.32
N ASP A 165 17.24 -5.22 -12.84
CA ASP A 165 15.99 -5.87 -12.43
C ASP A 165 15.44 -5.19 -11.18
N ALA A 166 14.16 -4.87 -11.24
CA ALA A 166 13.42 -4.32 -10.13
C ALA A 166 12.02 -4.94 -10.06
N ASN A 167 11.44 -4.92 -8.87
CA ASN A 167 10.03 -5.18 -8.68
C ASN A 167 9.28 -3.84 -8.76
N LEU A 168 8.23 -3.77 -9.56
CA LEU A 168 7.30 -2.64 -9.65
C LEU A 168 6.00 -3.03 -8.96
N TYR A 169 5.58 -2.21 -8.00
CA TYR A 169 4.37 -2.33 -7.21
C TYR A 169 3.40 -1.23 -7.61
N PHE A 170 2.14 -1.59 -7.81
CA PHE A 170 1.03 -0.65 -7.85
C PHE A 170 0.08 -0.97 -6.71
N VAL A 171 -0.30 0.07 -5.96
CA VAL A 171 -1.23 0.01 -4.85
C VAL A 171 -2.39 0.93 -5.21
N VAL A 172 -3.59 0.38 -5.23
CA VAL A 172 -4.84 1.13 -5.44
C VAL A 172 -5.68 0.98 -4.18
N VAL A 173 -6.12 2.11 -3.64
CA VAL A 173 -7.08 2.14 -2.54
C VAL A 173 -8.34 2.82 -3.04
N GLN A 174 -9.48 2.14 -2.95
CA GLN A 174 -10.78 2.70 -3.29
C GLN A 174 -11.63 2.90 -2.04
N TYR A 175 -12.49 3.90 -2.06
CA TYR A 175 -13.21 4.41 -0.90
C TYR A 175 -14.70 4.58 -1.18
N GLU A 176 -15.54 4.13 -0.25
CA GLU A 176 -17.00 4.30 -0.31
C GLU A 176 -17.61 4.71 1.05
N PRO A 177 -18.57 5.66 1.06
CA PRO A 177 -18.84 6.65 0.00
C PRO A 177 -17.57 7.43 -0.41
N HIS A 178 -17.52 7.87 -1.66
CA HIS A 178 -16.34 8.57 -2.16
C HIS A 178 -16.13 9.92 -1.47
N GLY A 179 -14.87 10.30 -1.28
CA GLY A 179 -14.50 11.62 -0.78
C GLY A 179 -14.35 12.63 -1.91
N ASN A 180 -13.75 13.77 -1.58
CA ASN A 180 -13.39 14.81 -2.54
C ASN A 180 -14.57 15.35 -3.38
N ILE A 181 -15.79 15.31 -2.85
CA ILE A 181 -16.96 15.93 -3.49
C ILE A 181 -16.72 17.44 -3.57
N ILE A 182 -16.62 17.98 -4.79
CA ILE A 182 -16.09 19.31 -5.11
C ILE A 182 -17.06 20.45 -4.75
N PHE A 183 -17.38 20.56 -3.46
CA PHE A 183 -18.06 21.68 -2.83
C PHE A 183 -17.30 22.04 -1.55
N GLN A 184 -16.98 23.32 -1.37
CA GLN A 184 -16.15 23.78 -0.26
C GLN A 184 -16.68 23.34 1.12
N ASP A 185 -17.99 23.36 1.33
CA ASP A 185 -18.59 22.97 2.60
C ASP A 185 -18.49 21.47 2.89
N ASN A 186 -18.33 20.61 1.87
CA ASN A 186 -18.05 19.20 2.09
C ASN A 186 -16.66 19.01 2.68
N PHE A 187 -15.66 19.77 2.22
CA PHE A 187 -14.31 19.70 2.76
C PHE A 187 -14.24 20.18 4.21
N LYS A 188 -14.95 21.26 4.56
CA LYS A 188 -15.07 21.73 5.96
C LYS A 188 -15.63 20.66 6.89
N LYS A 189 -16.65 19.92 6.43
CA LYS A 189 -17.32 18.88 7.21
C LYS A 189 -16.51 17.60 7.32
N ASN A 190 -15.74 17.26 6.28
CA ASN A 190 -15.13 15.93 6.17
C ASN A 190 -13.63 15.89 6.44
N VAL A 191 -12.92 17.02 6.42
CA VAL A 191 -11.45 17.08 6.58
C VAL A 191 -11.10 17.87 7.83
N THR A 192 -10.84 17.16 8.93
CA THR A 192 -10.53 17.76 10.23
C THR A 192 -9.05 18.12 10.35
N LYS A 193 -8.74 19.08 11.23
CA LYS A 193 -7.36 19.41 11.61
C LYS A 193 -6.73 18.23 12.38
N PRO A 194 -5.41 18.02 12.27
CA PRO A 194 -4.74 16.98 13.03
C PRO A 194 -4.75 17.31 14.53
N LEU A 195 -4.89 16.30 15.38
CA LEU A 195 -4.91 16.41 16.84
C LEU A 195 -3.53 16.65 17.46
N ARG A 196 -2.46 16.35 16.73
CA ARG A 196 -1.07 16.40 17.19
C ARG A 196 -0.13 16.71 16.04
N SER A 197 1.15 16.94 16.36
CA SER A 197 2.18 17.28 15.39
C SER A 197 2.27 16.26 14.24
N VAL A 198 2.09 16.75 13.01
CA VAL A 198 2.21 15.95 11.79
C VAL A 198 3.65 15.49 11.60
N ASP A 199 4.63 16.36 11.84
CA ASP A 199 6.04 16.03 11.63
C ASP A 199 6.55 14.97 12.62
N GLU A 200 6.13 15.04 13.88
CA GLU A 200 6.47 14.00 14.87
C GLU A 200 5.83 12.65 14.54
N PHE A 201 4.61 12.67 14.00
CA PHE A 201 3.95 11.45 13.56
C PHE A 201 4.69 10.82 12.37
N LEU A 202 5.02 11.61 11.36
CA LEU A 202 5.68 11.15 10.14
C LEU A 202 7.11 10.65 10.39
N LYS A 203 7.83 11.23 11.36
CA LYS A 203 9.18 10.77 11.75
C LYS A 203 9.24 9.29 12.13
N LYS A 204 8.14 8.72 12.61
CA LYS A 204 8.03 7.29 12.99
C LYS A 204 8.10 6.33 11.80
N PHE A 205 7.94 6.83 10.57
CA PHE A 205 7.97 6.05 9.33
C PHE A 205 9.27 6.26 8.52
N THR A 206 10.18 7.06 9.06
CA THR A 206 11.46 7.42 8.41
C THR A 206 12.68 6.92 9.17
N SER A 207 12.51 6.42 10.39
CA SER A 207 13.53 5.76 11.20
C SER A 207 13.62 4.27 10.88
#